data_AF-A0A3E4WK68-F1
#
_entry.id   AF-A0A3E4WK68-F1
#
_cell.length_a   1.000
_cell.length_b   1.000
_cell.length_c   1.000
_cell.angle_alpha   90.00
_cell.angle_beta   90.00
_cell.angle_gamma   90.00
#
_symmetry.space_group_name_H-M   'P 1'
#
loop_
_entity.id
_entity.type
_entity.pdbx_description
1 polymer ?
#
loop_
_entity_poly.entity_id
_entity_poly.type
_entity_poly.pdbx_seq_one_letter_code
_entity_poly.pdbx_strand_id
1 'polypeptide(L)'
;MKLICSLFITFLKIGAFTFGGGYAMIALLENEFVEKKKWLEKSEFLDMVAVAESTPGPVAVNSATYIGYKIAGFAGATMSTLAVCIPSFFVIYVISLFFDQFLSLRWVSCAFRGIQVCV
;
A
#
# COMPACT_ATOMS: atom_id res chain seq x y z
N MET A 1 -19.31 -0.62 -12.29
CA MET A 1 -18.06 -1.36 -12.63
C MET A 1 -16.90 -0.46 -13.04
N LYS A 2 -17.07 0.51 -13.96
CA LYS A 2 -15.98 1.40 -14.42
C LYS A 2 -15.24 2.14 -13.28
N LEU A 3 -15.99 2.63 -12.28
CA LEU A 3 -15.43 3.32 -11.11
C LEU A 3 -14.53 2.42 -10.26
N ILE A 4 -14.99 1.20 -9.93
CA ILE A 4 -14.24 0.22 -9.13
C ILE A 4 -12.96 -0.20 -9.85
N CYS A 5 -13.02 -0.41 -11.16
CA CYS A 5 -11.83 -0.72 -11.96
C CYS A 5 -10.82 0.44 -11.94
N SER A 6 -11.30 1.69 -12.03
CA SER A 6 -10.43 2.87 -11.90
C SER A 6 -9.80 3.00 -10.51
N LEU A 7 -10.54 2.70 -9.45
CA LEU A 7 -10.01 2.63 -8.08
C LEU A 7 -8.93 1.58 -7.97
N PHE A 8 -9.22 0.36 -8.43
CA PHE A 8 -8.28 -0.75 -8.41
C PHE A 8 -6.97 -0.40 -9.12
N ILE A 9 -7.03 0.12 -10.36
CA ILE A 9 -5.83 0.49 -11.12
C ILE A 9 -5.05 1.60 -10.42
N THR A 10 -5.71 2.58 -9.82
CA THR A 10 -5.02 3.67 -9.11
C THR A 10 -4.34 3.17 -7.84
N PHE A 11 -5.02 2.38 -7.01
CA PHE A 11 -4.39 1.82 -5.82
C PHE A 11 -3.30 0.81 -6.14
N LEU A 12 -3.42 0.08 -7.25
CA LEU A 12 -2.37 -0.81 -7.75
C LEU A 12 -1.12 -0.02 -8.14
N LYS A 13 -1.29 1.12 -8.83
CA LYS A 13 -0.18 2.03 -9.14
C LYS A 13 0.43 2.61 -7.87
N ILE A 14 -0.39 3.10 -6.95
CA ILE A 14 0.11 3.67 -5.70
C ILE A 14 0.88 2.61 -4.90
N GLY A 15 0.35 1.39 -4.76
CA GLY A 15 1.05 0.29 -4.10
C GLY A 15 2.38 -0.08 -4.78
N ALA A 16 2.47 0.02 -6.11
CA ALA A 16 3.70 -0.25 -6.85
C ALA A 16 4.75 0.86 -6.77
N PHE A 17 4.33 2.12 -6.53
CA PHE A 17 5.20 3.30 -6.58
C PHE A 17 5.30 4.05 -5.24
N THR A 18 4.86 3.45 -4.13
CA THR A 18 5.06 4.02 -2.80
C THR A 18 6.50 3.77 -2.33
N PHE A 19 7.42 4.62 -2.78
CA PHE A 19 8.80 4.65 -2.31
C PHE A 19 8.97 5.78 -1.30
N GLY A 20 9.50 5.49 -0.11
CA GLY A 20 9.74 6.51 0.93
C GLY A 20 8.83 6.46 2.16
N GLY A 21 8.07 5.38 2.37
CA GLY A 21 7.26 5.17 3.58
C GLY A 21 5.87 5.82 3.55
N GLY A 22 5.23 5.90 4.73
CA GLY A 22 3.83 6.34 4.86
C GLY A 22 3.55 7.76 4.35
N TYR A 23 4.44 8.71 4.62
CA TYR A 23 4.25 10.11 4.19
C TYR A 23 4.38 10.31 2.68
N ALA A 24 5.28 9.57 2.02
CA ALA A 24 5.37 9.58 0.56
C ALA A 24 4.07 9.08 -0.09
N MET A 25 3.43 8.08 0.54
CA MET A 25 2.13 7.59 0.08
C MET A 25 1.03 8.64 0.22
N ILE A 26 0.98 9.36 1.34
CA ILE A 26 -0.03 10.42 1.56
C ILE A 26 0.08 11.47 0.47
N ALA A 27 1.28 11.90 0.10
CA ALA A 27 1.47 12.85 -1.01
C ALA A 27 0.98 12.31 -2.36
N LEU A 28 1.24 11.02 -2.66
CA LEU A 28 0.71 10.37 -3.87
C LEU A 28 -0.82 10.28 -3.85
N LEU A 29 -1.42 10.00 -2.69
CA LEU A 29 -2.86 9.96 -2.53
C LEU A 29 -3.49 11.34 -2.71
N GLU A 30 -2.91 12.40 -2.14
CA GLU A 30 -3.40 13.77 -2.29
C GLU A 30 -3.40 14.17 -3.78
N ASN A 31 -2.28 13.93 -4.47
CA ASN A 31 -2.16 14.25 -5.90
C ASN A 31 -3.17 13.46 -6.77
N GLU A 32 -3.34 12.16 -6.53
CA GLU A 32 -4.25 11.35 -7.34
C GLU A 32 -5.73 11.62 -7.02
N PHE A 33 -6.11 11.69 -5.75
CA PHE A 33 -7.51 11.73 -5.33
C PHE A 33 -8.07 13.14 -5.18
N VAL A 34 -7.24 14.13 -4.83
CA VAL A 34 -7.66 15.53 -4.68
C VAL A 34 -7.36 16.32 -5.95
N GLU A 35 -6.11 16.31 -6.43
CA GLU A 35 -5.70 17.19 -7.54
C GLU A 35 -6.15 16.68 -8.91
N LYS A 36 -5.81 15.43 -9.25
CA LYS A 36 -6.06 14.87 -10.58
C LYS A 36 -7.50 14.40 -10.77
N LYS A 37 -7.97 13.49 -9.91
CA LYS A 37 -9.29 12.87 -10.08
C LYS A 37 -10.42 13.66 -9.43
N LYS A 38 -10.10 14.54 -8.48
CA LYS A 38 -11.07 15.36 -7.74
C LYS A 38 -12.21 14.52 -7.14
N TRP A 39 -11.86 13.34 -6.63
CA TRP A 39 -12.79 12.42 -5.98
C TRP A 39 -13.02 12.77 -4.51
N LEU A 40 -12.10 13.53 -3.92
CA LEU A 40 -12.16 14.02 -2.55
C LEU A 40 -11.83 15.51 -2.52
N GLU A 41 -12.49 16.25 -1.63
CA GLU A 41 -12.03 17.58 -1.27
C GLU A 41 -10.80 17.50 -0.35
N LYS A 42 -10.02 18.59 -0.30
CA LYS A 42 -8.80 18.62 0.54
C LYS A 42 -9.10 18.45 2.03
N SER A 43 -10.20 19.02 2.52
CA SER A 43 -10.67 18.83 3.90
C SER A 43 -10.97 17.36 4.19
N GLU A 44 -11.76 16.72 3.32
CA GLU A 44 -12.12 15.31 3.44
C GLU A 44 -10.91 14.38 3.37
N PHE A 45 -9.90 14.75 2.58
CA PHE A 45 -8.65 14.02 2.50
C PHE A 45 -7.88 14.10 3.83
N LEU A 46 -7.78 15.28 4.44
CA LEU A 46 -7.11 15.46 5.74
C LEU A 46 -7.82 14.68 6.86
N ASP A 47 -9.16 14.70 6.88
CA ASP A 47 -9.94 13.91 7.82
C ASP A 47 -9.68 12.40 7.64
N MET A 48 -9.61 11.94 6.39
CA MET A 48 -9.26 10.56 6.08
C MET A 48 -7.86 10.18 6.57
N VAL A 49 -6.86 11.05 6.37
CA VAL A 49 -5.49 10.81 6.85
C VAL A 49 -5.49 10.71 8.38
N ALA A 50 -6.19 11.60 9.08
CA ALA A 50 -6.30 11.55 10.54
C ALA A 50 -6.93 10.24 11.02
N VAL A 51 -7.96 9.75 10.33
CA VAL A 51 -8.57 8.43 10.63
C VAL A 51 -7.60 7.28 10.33
N ALA A 52 -6.88 7.33 9.22
CA ALA A 52 -5.95 6.28 8.82
C ALA A 52 -4.73 6.17 9.75
N GLU A 53 -4.24 7.28 10.29
CA GLU A 53 -3.12 7.31 11.25
C GLU A 53 -3.56 7.03 12.70
N SER A 54 -4.79 7.37 13.08
CA SER A 54 -5.33 7.04 14.41
C SER A 54 -5.72 5.57 14.55
N THR A 55 -5.98 4.88 13.44
CA THR A 55 -6.29 3.45 13.43
C THR A 55 -5.00 2.62 13.43
N PRO A 56 -4.93 1.54 14.23
CA PRO A 56 -3.75 0.69 14.24
C PRO A 56 -3.58 -0.01 12.88
N GLY A 57 -2.33 -0.15 12.44
CA GLY A 57 -1.98 -0.87 11.21
C GLY A 57 -1.28 -0.02 10.17
N PRO A 58 -1.06 -0.56 8.96
CA PRO A 58 -0.38 0.16 7.90
C PRO A 58 -1.27 1.28 7.34
N VAL A 59 -0.79 2.53 7.41
CA VAL A 59 -1.48 3.71 6.85
C VAL A 59 -1.92 3.45 5.40
N ALA A 60 -1.10 2.74 4.62
CA ALA A 60 -1.42 2.37 3.25
C ALA A 60 -2.74 1.60 3.09
N VAL A 61 -2.92 0.59 3.92
CA VAL A 61 -4.09 -0.30 3.91
C VAL A 61 -5.30 0.43 4.46
N ASN A 62 -5.12 1.19 5.55
CA ASN A 62 -6.19 1.96 6.19
C ASN A 62 -6.74 3.03 5.23
N SER A 63 -5.86 3.82 4.61
CA SER A 63 -6.26 4.85 3.63
C SER A 63 -6.92 4.25 2.39
N ALA A 64 -6.38 3.15 1.84
CA ALA A 64 -6.99 2.49 0.68
C ALA A 64 -8.40 1.95 0.99
N THR A 65 -8.57 1.35 2.16
CA THR A 65 -9.85 0.82 2.63
C THR A 65 -10.87 1.95 2.81
N TYR A 66 -10.48 3.03 3.49
CA TYR A 66 -11.36 4.17 3.76
C TYR A 66 -11.79 4.88 2.48
N ILE A 67 -10.83 5.24 1.61
CA ILE A 67 -11.11 5.93 0.34
C ILE A 67 -11.96 5.03 -0.57
N GLY A 68 -11.63 3.74 -0.66
CA GLY A 68 -12.42 2.76 -1.41
C GLY A 68 -13.85 2.66 -0.90
N TYR A 69 -14.04 2.62 0.42
CA TYR A 69 -15.35 2.60 1.06
C TYR A 69 -16.16 3.86 0.74
N LYS A 70 -15.53 5.04 0.85
CA LYS A 70 -16.20 6.32 0.61
C LYS A 70 -16.67 6.47 -0.84
N ILE A 71 -15.90 5.98 -1.81
CA ILE A 71 -16.19 6.17 -3.24
C ILE A 71 -17.16 5.11 -3.79
N ALA A 72 -17.03 3.84 -3.39
CA ALA A 72 -17.81 2.74 -3.97
C ALA A 72 -18.31 1.71 -2.94
N GLY A 73 -18.44 2.11 -1.67
CA GLY A 73 -18.94 1.27 -0.58
C GLY A 73 -18.06 0.06 -0.31
N PHE A 74 -18.65 -1.01 0.24
CA PHE A 74 -17.93 -2.22 0.62
C PHE A 74 -17.09 -2.82 -0.53
N ALA A 75 -17.65 -2.88 -1.75
CA ALA A 75 -16.94 -3.39 -2.91
C ALA A 75 -15.70 -2.53 -3.25
N GLY A 76 -15.83 -1.21 -3.17
CA GLY A 76 -14.73 -0.28 -3.33
C GLY A 76 -13.63 -0.47 -2.29
N ALA A 77 -14.02 -0.64 -1.02
CA ALA A 77 -13.09 -0.91 0.07
C ALA A 77 -12.26 -2.16 -0.21
N THR A 78 -12.90 -3.31 -0.42
CA THR A 78 -12.20 -4.58 -0.70
C THR A 78 -11.27 -4.49 -1.90
N MET A 79 -11.71 -3.86 -3.00
CA MET A 79 -10.91 -3.79 -4.22
C MET A 79 -9.71 -2.85 -4.07
N SER A 80 -9.86 -1.71 -3.40
CA SER A 80 -8.75 -0.78 -3.13
C SER A 80 -7.72 -1.39 -2.19
N THR A 81 -8.16 -2.10 -1.15
CA THR A 81 -7.27 -2.77 -0.19
C THR A 81 -6.48 -3.89 -0.86
N LEU A 82 -7.13 -4.72 -1.68
CA LEU A 82 -6.43 -5.76 -2.44
C LEU A 82 -5.43 -5.13 -3.43
N ALA A 83 -5.84 -4.10 -4.16
CA ALA A 83 -5.00 -3.43 -5.14
C ALA A 83 -3.71 -2.87 -4.52
N VAL A 84 -3.78 -2.25 -3.34
CA VAL A 84 -2.58 -1.68 -2.70
C VAL A 84 -1.62 -2.76 -2.18
N CYS A 85 -2.14 -3.93 -1.78
CA CYS A 85 -1.32 -5.03 -1.24
C CYS A 85 -0.67 -5.91 -2.33
N ILE A 86 -1.32 -6.05 -3.50
CA ILE A 86 -0.87 -6.95 -4.58
C ILE A 86 0.57 -6.69 -5.02
N PRO A 87 1.05 -5.45 -5.26
CA PRO A 87 2.41 -5.21 -5.72
C PRO A 87 3.45 -5.72 -4.72
N SER A 88 3.31 -5.37 -3.44
CA SER A 88 4.21 -5.81 -2.38
C SER A 88 4.17 -7.32 -2.17
N PHE A 89 2.97 -7.91 -2.19
CA PHE A 89 2.81 -9.36 -2.10
C PHE A 89 3.51 -10.07 -3.26
N PHE A 90 3.33 -9.59 -4.49
CA PHE A 90 3.95 -10.18 -5.67
C PHE A 90 5.48 -10.10 -5.61
N VAL A 91 6.04 -8.96 -5.21
CA VAL A 91 7.49 -8.79 -5.04
C VAL A 91 8.04 -9.78 -4.02
N ILE A 92 7.42 -9.89 -2.84
CA ILE A 92 7.85 -10.83 -1.79
C ILE A 92 7.72 -12.27 -2.27
N TYR A 93 6.62 -12.61 -2.95
CA TYR A 93 6.40 -13.94 -3.50
C TYR A 93 7.49 -14.33 -4.50
N VAL A 94 7.85 -13.43 -5.43
CA VAL A 94 8.92 -13.66 -6.40
C VAL A 94 10.26 -13.87 -5.68
N ILE A 95 10.59 -13.06 -4.67
CA ILE A 95 11.81 -13.23 -3.88
C ILE A 95 11.81 -14.59 -3.18
N SER A 96 10.67 -14.99 -2.61
CA SER A 96 10.52 -16.25 -1.87
C SER A 96 10.85 -17.47 -2.73
N LEU A 97 10.61 -17.45 -4.05
CA LEU A 97 10.90 -18.57 -4.94
C LEU A 97 12.41 -18.88 -5.06
N PHE A 98 13.26 -17.87 -4.85
CA PHE A 98 14.72 -18.00 -4.96
C PHE A 98 15.42 -17.87 -3.59
N PHE A 99 14.65 -17.69 -2.52
CA PHE A 99 15.18 -17.34 -1.21
C PHE A 99 16.07 -18.43 -0.61
N ASP A 100 15.69 -19.71 -0.77
CA ASP A 100 16.48 -20.84 -0.27
C ASP A 100 17.86 -20.94 -0.96
N GLN A 101 17.91 -20.67 -2.26
CA GLN A 101 19.16 -20.64 -3.02
C GLN A 101 20.04 -19.48 -2.54
N PHE A 102 19.43 -18.34 -2.23
CA PHE A 102 20.15 -17.18 -1.70
C PHE A 102 20.70 -17.43 -0.29
N LEU A 103 19.95 -18.11 0.58
CA LEU A 103 20.39 -18.48 1.93
C LEU A 103 21.47 -19.58 1.94
N SER A 104 21.60 -20.37 0.86
CA SER A 104 22.66 -21.38 0.74
C SER A 104 24.08 -20.76 0.66
N LEU A 105 24.18 -19.48 0.29
CA LEU A 105 25.44 -18.74 0.28
C LEU A 105 25.90 -18.48 1.72
N ARG A 106 27.07 -19.00 2.07
CA ARG A 106 27.63 -18.92 3.43
C ARG A 106 27.71 -17.49 3.97
N TRP A 107 28.06 -16.51 3.12
CA TRP A 107 28.13 -15.10 3.49
C TRP A 107 26.76 -14.51 3.83
N VAL A 108 25.75 -14.85 3.03
CA VAL A 108 24.35 -14.39 3.24
C VAL A 108 23.78 -15.02 4.52
N SER A 109 23.96 -16.32 4.71
CA SER A 109 23.48 -17.02 5.91
C SER A 109 24.07 -16.44 7.20
N CYS A 110 25.39 -16.16 7.22
CA CYS A 110 26.05 -15.53 8.36
C CYS A 110 25.54 -14.10 8.60
N ALA A 111 25.34 -13.30 7.55
CA ALA A 111 24.81 -11.94 7.67
C ALA A 111 23.39 -11.93 8.26
N PHE A 112 22.49 -12.78 7.76
CA PHE A 112 21.11 -12.88 8.28
C PHE A 112 21.07 -13.36 9.74
N ARG A 113 21.90 -14.34 10.12
CA ARG A 113 22.04 -14.75 11.53
C ARG A 113 22.49 -13.61 12.43
N GLY A 114 23.41 -12.75 11.96
CA GLY A 114 23.83 -11.57 12.70
C GLY A 114 22.70 -10.58 12.92
N ILE A 115 21.90 -10.30 11.87
CA ILE A 115 20.75 -9.40 11.95
C ILE A 115 19.68 -9.93 12.92
N GLN A 116 19.39 -11.25 12.89
CA GLN A 116 18.37 -11.88 13.76
C GLN A 116 18.66 -11.75 15.27
N VAL A 117 19.90 -11.48 15.67
CA VAL A 117 20.24 -11.27 17.08
C VAL A 117 19.92 -9.83 17.54
N CYS A 118 19.85 -8.89 16.59
CA CYS A 118 19.62 -7.47 16.87
C CYS A 118 18.16 -7.03 16.74
N VAL A 119 17.30 -7.86 16.14
CA VAL A 119 15.86 -7.60 15.94
C VAL A 119 15.06 -8.44 16.92
#